data_AF-A0A532TAW4-F1
#
_entry.id   AF-A0A532TAW4-F1
#
_cell.length_a   1.000
_cell.length_b   1.000
_cell.length_c   1.000
_cell.angle_alpha   90.00
_cell.angle_beta   90.00
_cell.angle_gamma   90.00
#
_symmetry.space_group_name_H-M   'P 1'
#
loop_
_entity.id
_entity.type
_entity.pdbx_description
1 polymer ?
#
loop_
_entity_poly.entity_id
_entity_poly.type
_entity_poly.pdbx_seq_one_letter_code
_entity_poly.pdbx_strand_id
1 'polypeptide(L)' 'MSIDELQEQVEKLKDEMDVLEEVCDTLPQCKEDDGCDTCETYKKIDKLNIKIGELEEKIESLMGEDDEDEEEE' A
#
# COMPACT_ATOMS: atom_id res chain seq x y z
N MET A 1 15.00 1.37 -10.09
CA MET A 1 13.79 0.56 -9.99
C MET A 1 12.94 0.98 -11.16
N SER A 2 12.62 0.04 -12.04
CA SER A 2 11.72 0.28 -13.15
C SER A 2 10.28 0.44 -12.64
N ILE A 3 9.43 1.09 -13.44
CA ILE A 3 7.98 1.20 -13.15
C ILE A 3 7.37 -0.19 -12.94
N ASP A 4 7.73 -1.17 -13.78
CA ASP A 4 7.26 -2.56 -13.66
C ASP A 4 7.61 -3.19 -12.29
N GLU A 5 8.82 -2.93 -11.77
CA GLU A 5 9.24 -3.45 -10.46
C GLU A 5 8.48 -2.80 -9.30
N LEU A 6 8.08 -1.53 -9.45
CA LEU A 6 7.28 -0.82 -8.46
C LEU A 6 5.82 -1.30 -8.50
N GLN A 7 5.27 -1.51 -9.69
CA GLN A 7 3.92 -2.07 -9.87
C GLN A 7 3.81 -3.48 -9.27
N GLU A 8 4.79 -4.36 -9.53
CA GLU A 8 4.82 -5.70 -8.93
C GLU A 8 4.92 -5.65 -7.39
N GLN A 9 5.65 -4.66 -6.85
CA GLN A 9 5.70 -4.45 -5.40
C GLN A 9 4.36 -3.98 -4.84
N VAL A 10 3.67 -3.06 -5.52
CA VAL A 10 2.33 -2.62 -5.13
C VAL A 10 1.35 -3.80 -5.10
N GLU A 11 1.33 -4.63 -6.14
CA GLU A 11 0.48 -5.82 -6.19
C GLU A 11 0.76 -6.78 -5.03
N LYS A 12 2.04 -7.09 -4.75
CA LYS A 12 2.41 -7.95 -3.62
C LYS A 12 1.98 -7.38 -2.27
N LEU A 13 2.09 -6.07 -2.08
CA LEU A 13 1.68 -5.42 -0.85
C LEU A 13 0.15 -5.42 -0.70
N LYS A 14 -0.59 -5.28 -1.80
CA LYS A 14 -2.07 -5.40 -1.82
C LYS A 14 -2.49 -6.83 -1.48
N ASP A 15 -1.87 -7.85 -2.06
CA ASP A 15 -2.14 -9.25 -1.72
C ASP A 15 -1.83 -9.57 -0.25
N GLU A 16 -0.71 -9.07 0.29
CA GLU A 16 -0.37 -9.24 1.70
C GLU A 16 -1.39 -8.55 2.61
N MET A 17 -1.87 -7.36 2.21
CA MET A 17 -2.88 -6.60 2.92
C MET A 17 -4.21 -7.35 2.98
N ASP A 18 -4.68 -7.91 1.85
CA ASP A 18 -5.91 -8.70 1.79
C ASP A 18 -5.86 -9.88 2.76
N VAL A 19 -4.75 -10.61 2.81
CA VAL A 19 -4.56 -11.72 3.76
C VAL A 19 -4.59 -11.23 5.21
N LEU A 20 -3.99 -10.07 5.49
CA LEU A 20 -3.98 -9.51 6.84
C LEU A 20 -5.37 -9.01 7.25
N GLU A 21 -6.15 -8.46 6.32
CA GLU A 21 -7.54 -8.05 6.55
C GLU A 21 -8.42 -9.26 6.88
N GLU A 22 -8.32 -10.36 6.10
CA GLU A 22 -9.02 -11.61 6.42
C GLU A 22 -8.65 -12.12 7.82
N VAL A 23 -7.35 -12.12 8.15
CA VAL A 23 -6.91 -12.51 9.51
C VAL A 23 -7.49 -11.56 10.55
N CYS A 24 -7.46 -10.25 10.30
CA CYS A 24 -7.96 -9.23 11.22
C CYS A 24 -9.44 -9.47 11.56
N ASP A 25 -10.27 -9.75 10.56
CA ASP A 25 -11.70 -10.03 10.75
C ASP A 25 -11.97 -11.30 11.58
N THR A 26 -11.04 -12.26 11.59
CA THR A 26 -11.18 -13.46 12.43
C THR A 26 -10.73 -13.26 13.88
N LEU A 27 -10.04 -12.16 14.19
CA LEU A 27 -9.48 -11.93 15.51
C LEU A 27 -10.56 -11.58 16.54
N PRO A 28 -10.52 -12.19 17.75
CA PRO A 28 -11.54 -11.97 18.76
C PRO A 28 -11.57 -10.52 19.27
N GLN A 29 -10.43 -9.83 19.28
CA GLN A 29 -10.36 -8.42 19.68
C GLN A 29 -11.11 -7.49 18.72
N CYS A 30 -11.33 -7.85 17.45
CA CYS A 30 -12.09 -7.03 16.50
C CYS A 30 -13.60 -6.96 16.81
N LYS A 31 -14.08 -7.70 17.81
CA LYS A 31 -15.45 -7.60 18.35
C LYS A 31 -15.57 -6.57 19.48
N GLU A 32 -14.46 -6.04 19.97
CA GLU A 32 -14.41 -4.99 20.99
C GLU A 32 -14.45 -3.62 20.29
N ASP A 33 -15.12 -2.62 20.88
CA ASP A 33 -15.29 -1.28 20.29
C ASP A 33 -13.94 -0.61 19.93
N ASP A 34 -12.88 -0.87 20.70
CA ASP A 34 -11.53 -0.33 20.49
C ASP A 34 -10.53 -1.39 19.98
N GLY A 35 -11.04 -2.52 19.45
CA GLY A 35 -10.25 -3.67 19.04
C GLY A 35 -9.16 -3.33 18.03
N CYS A 36 -9.48 -2.48 17.06
CA CYS A 36 -8.56 -2.09 15.97
C CYS A 36 -7.42 -1.17 16.46
N ASP A 37 -7.64 -0.33 17.47
CA ASP A 37 -6.64 0.62 17.99
C ASP A 37 -5.45 -0.09 18.64
N THR A 38 -5.71 -1.25 19.24
CA THR A 38 -4.69 -2.09 19.88
C THR A 38 -4.24 -3.26 19.00
N CYS A 39 -4.97 -3.57 17.93
CA CYS A 39 -4.66 -4.67 17.03
C CYS A 39 -3.37 -4.44 16.24
N GLU A 40 -2.35 -5.27 16.49
CA GLU A 40 -1.08 -5.21 15.75
C GLU A 40 -1.26 -5.52 14.26
N THR A 41 -2.24 -6.37 13.89
CA THR A 41 -2.57 -6.67 12.49
C THR A 41 -3.11 -5.44 11.78
N TYR A 42 -4.03 -4.71 12.41
CA TYR A 42 -4.56 -3.45 11.89
C TYR A 42 -3.44 -2.41 11.68
N LYS A 43 -2.52 -2.29 12.65
CA LYS A 43 -1.34 -1.40 12.50
C LYS A 43 -0.40 -1.80 11.37
N LYS A 44 -0.35 -3.09 10.99
CA LYS A 44 0.42 -3.54 9.83
C LYS A 44 -0.31 -3.18 8.53
N ILE A 45 -1.62 -3.40 8.48
CA ILE A 45 -2.48 -3.00 7.34
C ILE A 45 -2.34 -1.50 7.07
N ASP A 46 -2.42 -0.66 8.10
CA ASP A 46 -2.27 0.79 7.97
C ASP A 46 -0.90 1.20 7.39
N LYS A 47 0.18 0.55 7.84
CA LYS A 47 1.53 0.76 7.29
C LYS A 47 1.66 0.29 5.84
N LEU A 48 1.01 -0.82 5.48
CA LEU A 48 1.01 -1.32 4.11
C LEU A 48 0.27 -0.34 3.19
N ASN A 49 -0.88 0.19 3.61
CA ASN A 49 -1.62 1.21 2.89
C ASN A 49 -0.78 2.47 2.63
N ILE A 50 -0.10 3.00 3.65
CA ILE A 50 0.80 4.16 3.48
C ILE A 50 1.89 3.84 2.45
N LYS A 51 2.52 2.67 2.56
CA LYS A 51 3.61 2.27 1.65
C LYS A 51 3.13 2.05 0.22
N ILE A 52 1.92 1.52 0.02
CA ILE A 52 1.30 1.40 -1.31
C ILE A 52 1.11 2.80 -1.90
N GLY A 53 0.56 3.74 -1.13
CA GLY A 53 0.38 5.12 -1.58
C GLY A 53 1.70 5.79 -1.99
N GLU A 54 2.76 5.64 -1.18
CA GLU A 54 4.10 6.16 -1.52
C GLU A 54 4.66 5.55 -2.82
N LEU A 55 4.39 4.26 -3.07
CA LEU A 55 4.83 3.59 -4.29
C LEU A 55 4.01 4.03 -5.51
N GLU A 56 2.70 4.21 -5.34
CA GLU A 56 1.80 4.72 -6.39
C GLU A 56 2.15 6.16 -6.77
N GLU A 57 2.39 7.05 -5.80
CA GLU A 57 2.89 8.42 -6.06
C GLU A 57 4.25 8.40 -6.78
N LYS A 58 5.14 7.48 -6.40
CA LYS A 58 6.44 7.34 -7.06
C LYS A 58 6.32 6.83 -8.49
N ILE A 59 5.39 5.91 -8.75
CA ILE A 59 5.07 5.44 -10.11
C ILE A 59 4.53 6.60 -10.94
N GLU A 60 3.61 7.40 -10.38
CA GLU A 60 3.06 8.59 -11.04
C GLU A 60 4.15 9.62 -11.37
N SER A 61 5.05 9.92 -10.42
CA SER A 61 6.21 10.80 -10.65
C SER A 61 7.09 10.28 -11.77
N LEU A 62 7.42 8.99 -11.79
CA LEU A 62 8.28 8.40 -12.83
C LEU A 62 7.60 8.35 -14.20
N MET A 63 6.27 8.24 -14.26
CA MET A 63 5.52 8.32 -15.52
C MET A 63 5.35 9.77 -15.99
N GLY A 64 5.23 10.74 -15.06
CA GLY A 64 5.07 12.16 -15.38
C GLY A 64 6.38 12.87 -15.70
N GLU A 65 7.49 12.49 -15.06
CA GLU A 65 8.85 12.94 -15.44
C GLU A 65 9.21 12.52 -16.87
N ASP A 66 8.61 11.45 -17.42
CA ASP A 66 8.79 11.03 -18.82
C ASP A 66 8.08 11.99 -19.82
N ASP A 67 7.11 12.81 -19.34
CA ASP A 67 6.33 13.76 -20.16
C ASP A 67 6.86 15.20 -20.06
N GLU A 68 7.56 15.58 -18.97
CA GLU A 68 8.13 16.94 -18.79
C GLU A 68 9.45 17.19 -19.53
N ASP A 69 10.07 16.17 -20.13
CA ASP A 69 11.28 16.28 -20.97
C ASP A 69 10.99 16.58 -22.47
N GLU A 70 9.73 16.80 -22.88
CA GLU A 70 9.35 17.15 -24.27
C GLU A 70 9.03 18.64 -24.53
N GLU A 71 9.06 19.54 -23.54
CA GLU A 71 8.79 20.99 -23.72
C GLU A 71 10.05 21.90 -23.78
N GLU A 72 11.17 21.44 -24.33
CA GLU A 72 12.29 22.32 -24.75
C GLU A 72 12.69 22.10 -26.23
N GLU A 73 11.88 22.56 -27.20
CA GLU A 73 12.34 23.11 -28.51
C GLU A 73 11.40 24.18 -29.08
#